data_AF-A0A285MUE4-F1
#
_entry.id   AF-A0A285MUE4-F1
#
_cell.length_a   1.000
_cell.length_b   1.000
_cell.length_c   1.000
_cell.angle_alpha   90.00
_cell.angle_beta   90.00
_cell.angle_gamma   90.00
#
_symmetry.space_group_name_H-M   'P 1'
#
loop_
_entity.id
_entity.type
_entity.pdbx_description
1 polymer ?
#
loop_
_entity_poly.entity_id
_entity_poly.type
_entity_poly.pdbx_seq_one_letter_code
_entity_poly.pdbx_strand_id
1 'polypeptide(L)'
;MSFSIEVRFLGGLTQSQQEVFDTAACRWQEIITGELPRVQLANGDMDIISNVRIDAQGTNIDGTSGILGQAGPTQLRSGSFLPATGIMRFDSADLARLEAENSLKDVIIHEMGHVLGFGTLWSSQHLNLITREGSENPQFIGKNAINEYKILANNTALDTVPLANTGGEGTQDGHWRELVFDNELMTGFIDNKDNPLSRMSIGAFEDMGYQVDYKAADTYELPDPTLLSLKELNENNQCKMCNRRILRCEPIILPESSLID
;
A
#
# COMPACT_ATOMS: atom_id res chain seq x y z
N MET A 1 -15.29 -4.83 18.71
CA MET A 1 -15.07 -3.41 18.33
C MET A 1 -14.96 -3.39 16.81
N SER A 2 -14.56 -2.30 16.15
CA SER A 2 -14.28 -2.30 14.71
C SER A 2 -12.77 -2.33 14.46
N PHE A 3 -12.34 -2.61 13.23
CA PHE A 3 -10.94 -2.45 12.84
C PHE A 3 -10.41 -1.05 13.20
N SER A 4 -9.13 -0.96 13.59
CA SER A 4 -8.49 0.27 14.04
C SER A 4 -7.02 0.33 13.65
N ILE A 5 -6.53 1.51 13.31
CA ILE A 5 -5.10 1.77 13.08
C ILE A 5 -4.64 2.78 14.12
N GLU A 6 -3.68 2.38 14.95
CA GLU A 6 -2.99 3.29 15.87
C GLU A 6 -1.72 3.82 15.20
N VAL A 7 -1.52 5.14 15.22
CA VAL A 7 -0.29 5.77 14.69
C VAL A 7 0.54 6.32 15.84
N ARG A 8 1.80 5.89 15.90
CA ARG A 8 2.80 6.40 16.85
C ARG A 8 3.84 7.21 16.10
N PHE A 9 3.93 8.50 16.39
CA PHE A 9 4.89 9.39 15.75
C PHE A 9 6.25 9.35 16.44
N LEU A 10 7.32 9.09 15.67
CA LEU A 10 8.70 9.05 16.19
C LEU A 10 9.46 10.38 15.97
N GLY A 11 8.82 11.37 15.34
CA GLY A 11 9.37 12.70 15.08
C GLY A 11 9.49 13.04 13.59
N GLY A 12 9.95 14.26 13.31
CA GLY A 12 10.19 14.74 11.94
C GLY A 12 8.94 15.13 11.14
N LEU A 13 7.76 15.12 11.75
CA LEU A 13 6.48 15.55 11.16
C LEU A 13 5.94 16.75 11.95
N THR A 14 5.39 17.74 11.26
CA THR A 14 4.65 18.84 11.90
C THR A 14 3.32 18.34 12.46
N GLN A 15 2.67 19.13 13.34
CA GLN A 15 1.36 18.74 13.87
C GLN A 15 0.29 18.66 12.77
N SER A 16 0.29 19.58 11.81
CA SER A 16 -0.63 19.53 10.67
C SER A 16 -0.42 18.29 9.81
N GLN A 17 0.83 17.85 9.61
CA GLN A 17 1.13 16.61 8.88
C GLN A 17 0.70 15.37 9.66
N GLN A 18 0.84 15.37 10.99
CA GLN A 18 0.37 14.28 11.85
C GLN A 18 -1.15 14.10 11.78
N GLU A 19 -1.92 15.20 11.74
CA GLU A 19 -3.39 15.16 11.60
C GLU A 19 -3.86 14.51 10.28
N VAL A 20 -3.03 14.54 9.23
CA VAL A 20 -3.34 13.85 7.96
C VAL A 20 -3.33 12.33 8.12
N PHE A 21 -2.51 11.78 9.03
CA PHE A 21 -2.50 10.34 9.31
C PHE A 21 -3.80 9.86 9.93
N ASP A 22 -4.45 10.67 10.77
CA ASP A 22 -5.76 10.31 11.33
C ASP A 22 -6.82 10.21 10.22
N THR A 23 -6.73 11.08 9.21
CA THR A 23 -7.62 11.02 8.03
C THR A 23 -7.37 9.76 7.21
N ALA A 24 -6.10 9.42 6.97
CA ALA A 24 -5.73 8.22 6.23
C ALA A 24 -6.08 6.93 7.00
N ALA A 25 -5.90 6.91 8.31
CA ALA A 25 -6.31 5.80 9.17
C ALA A 25 -7.83 5.62 9.14
N CYS A 26 -8.60 6.71 9.25
CA CYS A 26 -10.06 6.68 9.09
C CYS A 26 -10.46 6.08 7.74
N ARG A 27 -9.78 6.48 6.65
CA ARG A 27 -10.04 5.95 5.31
C ARG A 27 -9.88 4.43 5.24
N TRP A 28 -8.81 3.87 5.80
CA TRP A 28 -8.61 2.42 5.85
C TRP A 28 -9.61 1.70 6.76
N GLN A 29 -10.06 2.35 7.84
CA GLN A 29 -11.08 1.81 8.76
C GLN A 29 -12.50 1.82 8.17
N GLU A 30 -12.78 2.64 7.15
CA GLU A 30 -14.02 2.54 6.36
C GLU A 30 -14.00 1.29 5.45
N ILE A 31 -12.82 0.95 4.94
CA ILE A 31 -12.63 -0.13 3.97
C ILE A 31 -12.51 -1.48 4.68
N ILE A 32 -11.69 -1.59 5.71
CA ILE A 32 -11.47 -2.81 6.47
C ILE A 32 -12.37 -2.77 7.69
N THR A 33 -13.31 -3.71 7.77
CA THR A 33 -14.37 -3.68 8.80
C THR A 33 -14.22 -4.79 9.84
N GLY A 34 -13.52 -5.88 9.50
CA GLY A 34 -13.29 -7.00 10.41
C GLY A 34 -12.14 -6.75 11.38
N GLU A 35 -12.32 -7.16 12.63
CA GLU A 35 -11.26 -7.15 13.63
C GLU A 35 -10.21 -8.22 13.34
N LEU A 36 -8.98 -7.94 13.79
CA LEU A 36 -7.90 -8.92 13.79
C LEU A 36 -7.73 -9.56 15.17
N PRO A 37 -7.15 -10.77 15.24
CA PRO A 37 -6.75 -11.36 16.51
C PRO A 37 -5.80 -10.44 17.28
N ARG A 38 -5.98 -10.34 18.60
CA ARG A 38 -5.09 -9.55 19.45
C ARG A 38 -3.75 -10.26 19.58
N VAL A 39 -2.65 -9.49 19.61
CA VAL A 39 -1.31 -10.05 19.77
C VAL A 39 -0.45 -9.30 20.77
N GLN A 40 0.39 -10.04 21.48
CA GLN A 40 1.51 -9.50 22.22
C GLN A 40 2.77 -9.48 21.35
N LEU A 41 3.46 -8.34 21.35
CA LEU A 41 4.64 -8.13 20.51
C LEU A 41 5.86 -8.91 21.02
N ALA A 42 6.77 -9.25 20.09
CA ALA A 42 7.93 -10.09 20.37
C ALA A 42 9.02 -9.37 21.21
N ASN A 43 8.98 -8.04 21.30
CA ASN A 43 9.98 -7.25 22.02
C ASN A 43 9.80 -7.25 23.55
N GLY A 44 8.81 -7.98 24.07
CA GLY A 44 8.54 -8.06 25.52
C GLY A 44 7.78 -6.85 26.07
N ASP A 45 7.33 -5.93 25.21
CA ASP A 45 6.36 -4.92 25.63
C ASP A 45 5.08 -5.63 26.08
N MET A 46 4.46 -5.13 27.16
CA MET A 46 3.11 -5.56 27.56
C MET A 46 2.03 -4.96 26.65
N ASP A 47 2.42 -4.30 25.57
CA ASP A 47 1.53 -3.73 24.57
C ASP A 47 0.80 -4.86 23.84
N ILE A 48 -0.51 -4.89 24.03
CA ILE A 48 -1.41 -5.78 23.29
C ILE A 48 -1.93 -5.00 22.08
N ILE A 49 -1.55 -5.44 20.89
CA ILE A 49 -2.03 -4.86 19.64
C ILE A 49 -3.30 -5.59 19.21
N SER A 50 -4.42 -4.87 19.18
CA SER A 50 -5.71 -5.45 18.77
C SER A 50 -5.85 -5.53 17.25
N ASN A 51 -5.43 -4.50 16.52
CA ASN A 51 -5.49 -4.46 15.05
C ASN A 51 -4.10 -4.13 14.48
N VAL A 52 -3.84 -2.87 14.11
CA VAL A 52 -2.54 -2.48 13.53
C VAL A 52 -2.00 -1.27 14.26
N ARG A 53 -0.70 -1.30 14.57
CA ARG A 53 0.05 -0.13 15.02
C ARG A 53 1.12 0.26 13.99
N ILE A 54 1.16 1.53 13.64
CA ILE A 54 2.09 2.07 12.65
C ILE A 54 3.01 3.09 13.33
N ASP A 55 4.32 2.84 13.22
CA ASP A 55 5.33 3.81 13.63
C ASP A 55 5.66 4.75 12.46
N ALA A 56 5.29 6.03 12.57
CA ALA A 56 5.44 7.00 11.50
C ALA A 56 6.51 8.07 11.83
N GLN A 57 7.33 8.43 10.84
CA GLN A 57 8.31 9.51 11.00
C GLN A 57 8.63 10.24 9.70
N GLY A 58 9.01 11.51 9.83
CA GLY A 58 9.71 12.26 8.79
C GLY A 58 11.22 12.10 8.97
N THR A 59 11.94 11.77 7.90
CA THR A 59 13.39 11.55 7.97
C THR A 59 14.05 11.90 6.63
N ASN A 60 15.38 12.00 6.61
CA ASN A 60 16.09 12.14 5.34
C ASN A 60 16.12 10.77 4.65
N ILE A 61 15.60 10.68 3.43
CA ILE A 61 15.66 9.45 2.63
C ILE A 61 16.64 9.67 1.48
N ASP A 62 16.33 10.58 0.57
CA ASP A 62 17.12 10.80 -0.65
C ASP A 62 17.09 12.25 -1.18
N GLY A 63 16.44 13.17 -0.45
CA GLY A 63 16.38 14.59 -0.76
C GLY A 63 15.08 14.97 -1.47
N THR A 64 15.08 16.09 -2.20
CA THR A 64 13.88 16.51 -2.92
C THR A 64 13.59 15.59 -4.10
N SER A 65 12.36 15.10 -4.18
CA SER A 65 11.87 14.19 -5.22
C SER A 65 12.53 12.82 -5.22
N GLY A 66 11.85 11.84 -5.85
CA GLY A 66 12.25 10.44 -5.79
C GLY A 66 11.34 9.71 -4.83
N ILE A 67 11.89 9.18 -3.73
CA ILE A 67 11.09 8.46 -2.74
C ILE A 67 10.36 9.46 -1.84
N LEU A 68 9.05 9.61 -2.07
CA LEU A 68 8.19 10.46 -1.24
C LEU A 68 7.92 9.84 0.14
N GLY A 69 7.71 8.52 0.12
CA GLY A 69 7.40 7.69 1.28
C GLY A 69 7.94 6.28 1.05
N GLN A 70 8.10 5.55 2.14
CA GLN A 70 8.34 4.11 2.12
C GLN A 70 7.74 3.50 3.38
N ALA A 71 7.09 2.35 3.21
CA ALA A 71 6.42 1.68 4.29
C ALA A 71 6.36 0.17 4.11
N GLY A 72 6.08 -0.51 5.22
CA GLY A 72 5.85 -1.94 5.21
C GLY A 72 5.58 -2.51 6.59
N PRO A 73 5.13 -3.77 6.64
CA PRO A 73 4.92 -4.46 7.90
C PRO A 73 6.26 -4.77 8.58
N THR A 74 6.25 -4.82 9.91
CA THR A 74 7.41 -5.18 10.73
C THR A 74 7.18 -6.43 11.57
N GLN A 75 5.94 -6.69 11.98
CA GLN A 75 5.56 -7.92 12.68
C GLN A 75 4.24 -8.45 12.11
N LEU A 76 4.21 -9.74 11.74
CA LEU A 76 3.04 -10.42 11.20
C LEU A 76 2.43 -11.37 12.22
N ARG A 77 1.11 -11.54 12.17
CA ARG A 77 0.41 -12.57 12.93
C ARG A 77 0.73 -13.97 12.37
N SER A 78 0.96 -14.93 13.27
CA SER A 78 1.07 -16.35 12.89
C SER A 78 -0.20 -16.82 12.17
N GLY A 79 -0.03 -17.62 11.12
CA GLY A 79 -1.13 -18.23 10.38
C GLY A 79 -1.68 -17.34 9.28
N SER A 80 -2.26 -16.17 9.62
CA SER A 80 -2.85 -15.28 8.62
C SER A 80 -1.84 -14.38 7.90
N PHE A 81 -0.65 -14.20 8.47
CA PHE A 81 0.35 -13.21 8.03
C PHE A 81 -0.12 -11.76 8.08
N LEU A 82 -1.31 -11.47 8.62
CA LEU A 82 -1.81 -10.10 8.65
C LEU A 82 -0.96 -9.23 9.61
N PRO A 83 -0.52 -8.03 9.16
CA PRO A 83 0.35 -7.14 9.93
C PRO A 83 -0.19 -6.76 11.31
N ALA A 84 0.62 -6.94 12.35
CA ALA A 84 0.37 -6.40 13.69
C ALA A 84 1.02 -5.03 13.86
N THR A 85 2.25 -4.87 13.39
CA THR A 85 2.94 -3.58 13.39
C THR A 85 3.53 -3.28 12.01
N GLY A 86 3.71 -2.00 11.72
CA GLY A 86 4.43 -1.53 10.55
C GLY A 86 5.18 -0.23 10.81
N ILE A 87 5.95 0.19 9.82
CA ILE A 87 6.71 1.44 9.84
C ILE A 87 6.39 2.23 8.58
N MET A 88 6.32 3.55 8.72
CA MET A 88 6.21 4.50 7.63
C MET A 88 7.27 5.59 7.78
N ARG A 89 8.00 5.88 6.70
CA ARG A 89 9.01 6.93 6.64
C ARG A 89 8.76 7.82 5.44
N PHE A 90 8.73 9.12 5.66
CA PHE A 90 8.53 10.13 4.62
C PHE A 90 9.79 10.98 4.48
N ASP A 91 10.14 11.36 3.25
CA ASP A 91 11.27 12.26 3.04
C ASP A 91 10.91 13.67 3.53
N SER A 92 11.62 14.11 4.58
CA SER A 92 11.46 15.44 5.15
C SER A 92 11.68 16.58 4.15
N ALA A 93 12.43 16.35 3.07
CA ALA A 93 12.63 17.31 2.00
C ALA A 93 11.39 17.53 1.11
N ASP A 94 10.43 16.59 1.10
CA ASP A 94 9.22 16.63 0.27
C ASP A 94 7.95 16.94 1.07
N LEU A 95 7.92 16.69 2.38
CA LEU A 95 6.74 16.85 3.23
C LEU A 95 6.02 18.20 3.08
N ALA A 96 6.76 19.31 3.14
CA ALA A 96 6.16 20.65 3.04
C ALA A 96 5.52 20.90 1.67
N ARG A 97 6.11 20.36 0.60
CA ARG A 97 5.56 20.46 -0.75
C ARG A 97 4.31 19.59 -0.89
N LEU A 98 4.39 18.33 -0.45
CA LEU A 98 3.25 17.40 -0.50
C LEU A 98 2.05 17.92 0.28
N GLU A 99 2.28 18.54 1.44
CA GLU A 99 1.25 19.18 2.24
C GLU A 99 0.64 20.39 1.50
N ALA A 100 1.46 21.26 0.93
CA ALA A 100 1.00 22.44 0.19
C ALA A 100 0.24 22.08 -1.10
N GLU A 101 0.58 20.95 -1.73
CA GLU A 101 -0.05 20.42 -2.94
C GLU A 101 -1.28 19.54 -2.63
N ASN A 102 -1.62 19.31 -1.35
CA ASN A 102 -2.65 18.38 -0.87
C ASN A 102 -2.44 16.90 -1.28
N SER A 103 -1.26 16.53 -1.79
CA SER A 103 -0.91 15.17 -2.17
C SER A 103 -0.44 14.32 -0.99
N LEU A 104 -0.06 14.93 0.14
CA LEU A 104 0.42 14.21 1.33
C LEU A 104 -0.57 13.16 1.83
N LYS A 105 -1.88 13.46 1.80
CA LYS A 105 -2.93 12.53 2.23
C LYS A 105 -2.93 11.26 1.39
N ASP A 106 -2.86 11.40 0.07
CA ASP A 106 -2.88 10.26 -0.86
C ASP A 106 -1.61 9.41 -0.69
N VAL A 107 -0.43 10.04 -0.55
CA VAL A 107 0.81 9.31 -0.22
C VAL A 107 0.68 8.55 1.11
N ILE A 108 0.12 9.16 2.16
CA ILE A 108 -0.05 8.46 3.44
C ILE A 108 -1.02 7.27 3.31
N ILE A 109 -2.14 7.42 2.59
CA ILE A 109 -3.08 6.32 2.38
C ILE A 109 -2.39 5.18 1.62
N HIS A 110 -1.65 5.50 0.56
CA HIS A 110 -0.86 4.55 -0.22
C HIS A 110 0.13 3.76 0.65
N GLU A 111 0.97 4.46 1.41
CA GLU A 111 1.98 3.85 2.27
C GLU A 111 1.35 3.03 3.42
N MET A 112 0.22 3.47 3.97
CA MET A 112 -0.55 2.64 4.92
C MET A 112 -1.05 1.35 4.27
N GLY A 113 -1.44 1.37 2.99
CA GLY A 113 -1.78 0.17 2.23
C GLY A 113 -0.64 -0.85 2.19
N HIS A 114 0.60 -0.40 2.00
CA HIS A 114 1.79 -1.25 2.06
C HIS A 114 2.05 -1.82 3.46
N VAL A 115 1.82 -1.04 4.52
CA VAL A 115 1.86 -1.55 5.90
C VAL A 115 0.84 -2.66 6.11
N LEU A 116 -0.35 -2.51 5.55
CA LEU A 116 -1.44 -3.48 5.62
C LEU A 116 -1.23 -4.72 4.71
N GLY A 117 -0.10 -4.80 4.00
CA GLY A 117 0.31 -6.00 3.28
C GLY A 117 0.21 -5.91 1.76
N PHE A 118 -0.40 -4.85 1.24
CA PHE A 118 -0.54 -4.67 -0.21
C PHE A 118 0.85 -4.57 -0.85
N GLY A 119 1.12 -5.41 -1.85
CA GLY A 119 2.42 -5.46 -2.52
C GLY A 119 3.58 -6.03 -1.71
N THR A 120 3.46 -6.07 -0.38
CA THR A 120 4.53 -6.51 0.53
C THR A 120 4.39 -7.97 0.95
N LEU A 121 3.17 -8.53 0.93
CA LEU A 121 2.87 -9.90 1.38
C LEU A 121 2.38 -10.84 0.27
N TRP A 122 2.40 -10.42 -0.99
CA TRP A 122 1.88 -11.24 -2.10
C TRP A 122 2.77 -12.41 -2.52
N SER A 123 4.06 -12.37 -2.22
CA SER A 123 5.01 -13.42 -2.62
C SER A 123 4.65 -14.79 -2.05
N SER A 124 5.18 -15.85 -2.66
CA SER A 124 4.94 -17.24 -2.22
C SER A 124 5.50 -17.55 -0.82
N GLN A 125 6.34 -16.67 -0.26
CA GLN A 125 6.85 -16.79 1.11
C GLN A 125 5.77 -16.45 2.15
N HIS A 126 4.70 -15.75 1.74
CA HIS A 126 3.57 -15.37 2.57
C HIS A 126 2.26 -15.88 1.96
N LEU A 127 1.55 -15.03 1.21
CA LEU A 127 0.16 -15.30 0.78
C LEU A 127 0.04 -15.96 -0.60
N ASN A 128 1.14 -16.01 -1.37
CA ASN A 128 1.16 -16.65 -2.70
C ASN A 128 0.08 -16.11 -3.65
N LEU A 129 -0.03 -14.78 -3.74
CA LEU A 129 -0.99 -14.03 -4.56
C LEU A 129 -0.35 -13.41 -5.82
N ILE A 130 0.92 -13.70 -6.10
CA ILE A 130 1.63 -13.25 -7.29
C ILE A 130 2.14 -14.44 -8.12
N THR A 131 2.17 -14.29 -9.44
CA THR A 131 2.89 -15.16 -10.36
C THR A 131 3.82 -14.34 -11.25
N ARG A 132 4.90 -14.99 -11.72
CA ARG A 132 5.94 -14.37 -12.56
C ARG A 132 6.60 -13.15 -11.88
N GLU A 133 6.74 -13.18 -10.56
CA GLU A 133 7.48 -12.18 -9.77
C GLU A 133 8.89 -11.98 -10.35
N GLY A 134 9.35 -10.73 -10.43
CA GLY A 134 10.65 -10.35 -10.99
C GLY A 134 10.76 -10.50 -12.51
N SER A 135 9.68 -10.83 -13.22
CA SER A 135 9.68 -10.93 -14.69
C SER A 135 9.29 -9.60 -15.35
N GLU A 136 9.36 -9.55 -16.68
CA GLU A 136 8.85 -8.45 -17.51
C GLU A 136 7.31 -8.32 -17.45
N ASN A 137 6.60 -9.32 -16.95
CA ASN A 137 5.15 -9.30 -16.85
C ASN A 137 4.64 -10.02 -15.59
N PRO A 138 4.88 -9.46 -14.40
CA PRO A 138 4.36 -9.97 -13.15
C PRO A 138 2.84 -9.76 -13.07
N GLN A 139 2.17 -10.67 -12.37
CA GLN A 139 0.71 -10.79 -12.37
C GLN A 139 0.19 -11.12 -10.98
N PHE A 140 -0.82 -10.37 -10.51
CA PHE A 140 -1.57 -10.72 -9.31
C PHE A 140 -2.66 -11.73 -9.65
N ILE A 141 -2.83 -12.73 -8.77
CA ILE A 141 -3.70 -13.90 -8.99
C ILE A 141 -4.83 -14.01 -7.95
N GLY A 142 -5.03 -13.00 -7.10
CA GLY A 142 -6.14 -12.96 -6.15
C GLY A 142 -7.50 -12.85 -6.84
N LYS A 143 -8.42 -13.73 -6.46
CA LYS A 143 -9.70 -13.94 -7.16
C LYS A 143 -10.60 -12.72 -7.09
N ASN A 144 -10.63 -12.02 -5.96
CA ASN A 144 -11.53 -10.91 -5.73
C ASN A 144 -11.08 -9.67 -6.52
N ALA A 145 -9.79 -9.33 -6.48
CA ALA A 145 -9.26 -8.25 -7.32
C ALA A 145 -9.45 -8.54 -8.82
N ILE A 146 -9.25 -9.79 -9.26
CA ILE A 146 -9.50 -10.19 -10.65
C ILE A 146 -10.97 -9.98 -11.04
N ASN A 147 -11.93 -10.30 -10.17
CA ASN A 147 -13.35 -10.11 -10.46
C ASN A 147 -13.70 -8.63 -10.65
N GLU A 148 -13.15 -7.75 -9.81
CA GLU A 148 -13.34 -6.31 -9.95
C GLU A 148 -12.64 -5.77 -11.20
N TYR A 149 -11.44 -6.27 -11.54
CA TYR A 149 -10.75 -5.89 -12.78
C TYR A 149 -11.52 -6.31 -14.04
N LYS A 150 -12.16 -7.49 -14.05
CA LYS A 150 -13.06 -7.91 -15.15
C LYS A 150 -14.20 -6.92 -15.39
N ILE A 151 -14.77 -6.38 -14.31
CA ILE A 151 -15.85 -5.39 -14.37
C ILE A 151 -15.30 -4.07 -14.90
N LEU A 152 -14.19 -3.57 -14.34
CA LEU A 152 -13.54 -2.32 -14.77
C LEU A 152 -13.14 -2.35 -16.25
N ALA A 153 -12.57 -3.46 -16.72
CA ALA A 153 -12.15 -3.65 -18.09
C ALA A 153 -13.28 -4.08 -19.04
N ASN A 154 -14.49 -4.34 -18.52
CA ASN A 154 -15.59 -4.98 -19.25
C ASN A 154 -15.12 -6.22 -20.04
N ASN A 155 -14.28 -7.05 -19.42
CA ASN A 155 -13.64 -8.19 -20.06
C ASN A 155 -13.60 -9.40 -19.11
N THR A 156 -14.51 -10.34 -19.32
CA THR A 156 -14.65 -11.52 -18.46
C THR A 156 -13.57 -12.58 -18.66
N ALA A 157 -12.77 -12.48 -19.73
CA ALA A 157 -11.70 -13.44 -20.06
C ALA A 157 -10.40 -13.20 -19.28
N LEU A 158 -10.27 -12.06 -18.58
CA LEU A 158 -9.12 -11.77 -17.73
C LEU A 158 -9.00 -12.81 -16.61
N ASP A 159 -7.79 -13.20 -16.26
CA ASP A 159 -7.52 -14.19 -15.21
C ASP A 159 -6.46 -13.71 -14.21
N THR A 160 -5.95 -12.50 -14.40
CA THR A 160 -4.90 -11.87 -13.61
C THR A 160 -5.05 -10.34 -13.63
N VAL A 161 -4.42 -9.65 -12.68
CA VAL A 161 -4.25 -8.18 -12.71
C VAL A 161 -2.77 -7.86 -13.00
N PRO A 162 -2.45 -7.02 -14.01
CA PRO A 162 -1.06 -6.65 -14.31
C PRO A 162 -0.40 -5.89 -13.17
N LEU A 163 0.78 -6.36 -12.76
CA LEU A 163 1.61 -5.66 -11.77
C LEU A 163 2.67 -4.80 -12.46
N ALA A 164 3.17 -3.80 -11.73
CA ALA A 164 4.28 -2.98 -12.17
C ALA A 164 5.50 -3.86 -12.52
N ASN A 165 6.02 -3.67 -13.73
CA ASN A 165 7.21 -4.33 -14.27
C ASN A 165 8.38 -3.34 -14.47
N THR A 166 8.19 -2.08 -14.10
CA THR A 166 9.16 -0.98 -14.20
C THR A 166 9.22 -0.22 -12.86
N GLY A 167 10.06 0.82 -12.77
CA GLY A 167 10.20 1.65 -11.57
C GLY A 167 11.26 1.18 -10.57
N GLY A 168 11.79 -0.03 -10.73
CA GLY A 168 12.86 -0.60 -9.88
C GLY A 168 12.32 -1.42 -8.71
N GLU A 169 13.22 -1.89 -7.83
CA GLU A 169 12.92 -2.89 -6.78
C GLU A 169 11.81 -2.47 -5.79
N GLY A 170 11.59 -1.18 -5.58
CA GLY A 170 10.51 -0.75 -4.69
C GLY A 170 9.19 -0.44 -5.37
N THR A 171 9.11 -0.50 -6.70
CA THR A 171 7.85 -0.37 -7.44
C THR A 171 7.41 -1.70 -8.04
N GLN A 172 8.35 -2.40 -8.69
CA GLN A 172 8.11 -3.67 -9.36
C GLN A 172 7.53 -4.72 -8.39
N ASP A 173 6.56 -5.49 -8.89
CA ASP A 173 5.85 -6.56 -8.17
C ASP A 173 4.96 -6.13 -7.00
N GLY A 174 5.16 -4.92 -6.45
CA GLY A 174 4.44 -4.41 -5.28
C GLY A 174 3.28 -3.46 -5.59
N HIS A 175 3.10 -3.09 -6.87
CA HIS A 175 2.16 -2.06 -7.29
C HIS A 175 1.33 -2.51 -8.48
N TRP A 176 0.18 -1.87 -8.67
CA TRP A 176 -0.52 -1.95 -9.94
C TRP A 176 0.33 -1.35 -11.07
N ARG A 177 0.16 -1.89 -12.28
CA ARG A 177 0.87 -1.39 -13.45
C ARG A 177 0.41 0.01 -13.84
N GLU A 178 1.29 0.99 -13.70
CA GLU A 178 1.06 2.38 -14.13
C GLU A 178 0.49 2.47 -15.56
N LEU A 179 1.09 1.76 -16.50
CA LEU A 179 0.68 1.75 -17.93
C LEU A 179 -0.64 0.99 -18.20
N VAL A 180 -1.40 0.67 -17.16
CA VAL A 180 -2.74 0.07 -17.27
C VAL A 180 -3.71 0.83 -16.37
N PHE A 181 -3.26 1.25 -15.20
CA PHE A 181 -4.12 1.79 -14.15
C PHE A 181 -3.94 3.28 -13.87
N ASP A 182 -2.84 3.89 -14.35
CA ASP A 182 -2.59 5.33 -14.27
C ASP A 182 -2.80 5.87 -12.85
N ASN A 183 -3.79 6.72 -12.65
CA ASN A 183 -4.08 7.40 -11.40
C ASN A 183 -4.70 6.52 -10.29
N GLU A 184 -4.75 5.19 -10.44
CA GLU A 184 -5.20 4.34 -9.32
C GLU A 184 -4.21 4.45 -8.15
N LEU A 185 -4.72 4.65 -6.93
CA LEU A 185 -3.89 5.01 -5.78
C LEU A 185 -2.72 4.07 -5.50
N MET A 186 -2.84 2.77 -5.79
CA MET A 186 -1.84 1.75 -5.52
C MET A 186 -0.92 1.45 -6.72
N THR A 187 -0.87 2.34 -7.72
CA THR A 187 0.25 2.38 -8.67
C THR A 187 1.48 3.02 -8.04
N GLY A 188 2.65 2.86 -8.68
CA GLY A 188 3.92 3.33 -8.11
C GLY A 188 4.19 4.82 -8.20
N PHE A 189 3.27 5.59 -8.80
CA PHE A 189 3.44 7.01 -9.07
C PHE A 189 2.19 7.76 -8.67
N ILE A 190 2.36 8.81 -7.88
CA ILE A 190 1.24 9.66 -7.52
C ILE A 190 0.96 10.66 -8.64
N ASP A 191 -0.30 10.75 -9.05
CA ASP A 191 -0.73 11.73 -10.04
C ASP A 191 -1.04 13.08 -9.39
N ASN A 192 -0.88 14.15 -10.16
CA ASN A 192 -1.24 15.52 -9.75
C ASN A 192 -2.76 15.76 -9.70
N LYS A 193 -3.57 14.76 -10.06
CA LYS A 193 -5.04 14.77 -10.01
C LYS A 193 -5.51 13.85 -8.87
N ASP A 194 -6.80 13.52 -8.85
CA ASP A 194 -7.37 12.56 -7.90
C ASP A 194 -6.72 11.17 -8.08
N ASN A 195 -6.30 10.57 -6.97
CA ASN A 195 -5.76 9.20 -6.89
C ASN A 195 -6.77 8.28 -6.20
N PRO A 196 -7.80 7.77 -6.90
CA PRO A 196 -8.86 6.96 -6.29
C PRO A 196 -8.35 5.59 -5.81
N LEU A 197 -8.83 5.17 -4.63
CA LEU A 197 -8.66 3.80 -4.16
C LEU A 197 -9.81 2.93 -4.67
N SER A 198 -9.52 2.13 -5.69
CA SER A 198 -10.53 1.39 -6.46
C SER A 198 -11.08 0.16 -5.74
N ARG A 199 -12.22 -0.33 -6.23
CA ARG A 199 -12.76 -1.64 -5.82
C ARG A 199 -11.77 -2.79 -6.07
N MET A 200 -10.95 -2.69 -7.11
CA MET A 200 -9.91 -3.68 -7.41
C MET A 200 -8.86 -3.75 -6.29
N SER A 201 -8.39 -2.59 -5.82
CA SER A 201 -7.47 -2.51 -4.67
C SER A 201 -8.11 -3.07 -3.40
N ILE A 202 -9.37 -2.73 -3.11
CA ILE A 202 -10.11 -3.30 -1.97
C ILE A 202 -10.22 -4.83 -2.08
N GLY A 203 -10.46 -5.36 -3.28
CA GLY A 203 -10.51 -6.81 -3.51
C GLY A 203 -9.19 -7.50 -3.23
N ALA A 204 -8.05 -6.85 -3.46
CA ALA A 204 -6.75 -7.40 -3.08
C ALA A 204 -6.60 -7.54 -1.56
N PHE A 205 -7.19 -6.65 -0.74
CA PHE A 205 -7.23 -6.82 0.72
C PHE A 205 -8.11 -8.00 1.14
N GLU A 206 -9.23 -8.22 0.46
CA GLU A 206 -10.04 -9.43 0.71
C GLU A 206 -9.27 -10.70 0.35
N ASP A 207 -8.55 -10.71 -0.77
CA ASP A 207 -7.69 -11.83 -1.17
C ASP A 207 -6.56 -12.10 -0.17
N MET A 208 -6.11 -11.08 0.58
CA MET A 208 -5.15 -11.24 1.69
C MET A 208 -5.78 -11.75 2.99
N GLY A 209 -7.11 -11.82 3.07
CA GLY A 209 -7.85 -12.32 4.23
C GLY A 209 -8.48 -11.25 5.13
N TYR A 210 -8.50 -9.98 4.70
CA TYR A 210 -9.28 -8.95 5.40
C TYR A 210 -10.77 -9.06 5.10
N GLN A 211 -11.60 -8.72 6.08
CA GLN A 211 -13.02 -8.45 5.82
C GLN A 211 -13.17 -6.98 5.39
N VAL A 212 -13.71 -6.76 4.19
CA VAL A 212 -13.76 -5.43 3.56
C VAL A 212 -15.18 -4.97 3.21
N ASP A 213 -15.39 -3.65 3.09
CA ASP A 213 -16.58 -3.04 2.50
C ASP A 213 -16.25 -2.36 1.16
N TYR A 214 -16.64 -3.01 0.06
CA TYR A 214 -16.43 -2.46 -1.28
C TYR A 214 -17.24 -1.18 -1.58
N LYS A 215 -18.24 -0.83 -0.77
CA LYS A 215 -18.98 0.44 -0.94
C LYS A 215 -18.14 1.64 -0.53
N ALA A 216 -17.07 1.42 0.24
CA ALA A 216 -16.12 2.46 0.59
C ALA A 216 -15.18 2.81 -0.58
N ALA A 217 -15.15 2.06 -1.68
CA ALA A 217 -14.30 2.36 -2.83
C ALA A 217 -14.59 3.75 -3.42
N ASP A 218 -13.53 4.41 -3.89
CA ASP A 218 -13.67 5.60 -4.72
C ASP A 218 -14.19 5.20 -6.11
N THR A 219 -14.85 6.15 -6.78
CA THR A 219 -15.20 5.95 -8.19
C THR A 219 -13.91 5.95 -9.01
N TYR A 220 -13.72 4.90 -9.81
CA TYR A 220 -12.56 4.73 -10.65
C TYR A 220 -12.96 4.07 -11.97
N GLU A 221 -12.35 4.53 -13.05
CA GLU A 221 -12.47 3.98 -14.40
C GLU A 221 -11.06 3.81 -14.96
N LEU A 222 -10.87 2.84 -15.85
CA LEU A 222 -9.59 2.69 -16.53
C LEU A 222 -9.26 3.95 -17.36
N PRO A 223 -7.98 4.36 -17.42
CA PRO A 223 -7.56 5.52 -18.18
C PRO A 223 -7.88 5.36 -19.67
N ASP A 224 -8.16 6.48 -20.34
CA ASP A 224 -8.27 6.49 -21.79
C ASP A 224 -6.91 6.11 -22.42
N PRO A 225 -6.84 5.07 -23.27
CA PRO A 225 -5.57 4.61 -23.83
C PRO A 225 -4.81 5.68 -24.62
N THR A 226 -5.51 6.65 -25.21
CA THR A 226 -4.90 7.78 -25.93
C THR A 226 -4.25 8.73 -24.94
N LEU A 227 -4.93 9.07 -23.83
CA LEU A 227 -4.35 9.92 -22.78
C LEU A 227 -3.13 9.26 -22.14
N LEU A 228 -3.20 7.95 -21.88
CA LEU A 228 -2.09 7.18 -21.34
C LEU A 228 -0.87 7.22 -22.27
N SER A 229 -1.08 7.01 -23.57
CA SER A 229 0.01 7.11 -24.56
C SER A 229 0.66 8.50 -24.62
N LEU A 230 -0.12 9.57 -24.38
CA LEU A 230 0.39 10.93 -24.29
C LEU A 230 1.18 11.17 -22.99
N LYS A 231 0.76 10.57 -21.88
CA LYS A 231 1.47 10.62 -20.58
C LYS A 231 2.82 9.91 -20.69
N GLU A 232 2.88 8.70 -21.26
CA GLU A 232 4.13 7.95 -21.48
C GLU A 232 5.17 8.76 -22.27
N LEU A 233 4.75 9.47 -23.32
CA LEU A 233 5.64 10.33 -24.11
C LEU A 233 6.28 11.45 -23.27
N ASN A 234 5.60 11.93 -22.23
CA ASN A 234 6.08 12.98 -21.33
C ASN A 234 6.90 12.41 -20.16
N GLU A 235 6.56 11.23 -19.66
CA GLU A 235 7.15 10.59 -18.47
C GLU A 235 8.39 9.75 -18.73
N ASN A 236 8.67 9.38 -19.98
CA ASN A 236 9.92 8.71 -20.40
C ASN A 236 11.22 9.47 -20.04
N ASN A 237 11.11 10.65 -19.40
CA ASN A 237 12.21 11.42 -18.81
C ASN A 237 12.45 11.18 -17.29
N GLN A 238 11.65 10.34 -16.61
CA GLN A 238 11.72 10.16 -15.14
C GLN A 238 12.24 8.80 -14.68
N CYS A 239 13.26 8.25 -15.35
CA CYS A 239 14.07 7.15 -14.85
C CYS A 239 14.99 7.62 -13.68
N LYS A 240 14.41 8.02 -12.55
CA LYS A 240 15.16 8.43 -11.33
C LYS A 240 15.03 7.44 -10.17
N MET A 241 14.14 6.45 -10.26
CA MET A 241 13.89 5.48 -9.17
C MET A 241 14.71 4.18 -9.29
N CYS A 242 15.28 3.86 -10.45
CA CYS A 242 15.86 2.53 -10.73
C CYS A 242 17.06 2.09 -9.86
N ASN A 243 17.70 2.99 -9.10
CA ASN A 243 18.86 2.67 -8.26
C ASN A 243 18.68 2.99 -6.77
N ARG A 244 17.47 3.38 -6.32
CA ARG A 244 17.25 3.75 -4.92
C ARG A 244 16.73 2.56 -4.12
N ARG A 245 17.43 2.20 -3.05
CA ARG A 245 17.00 1.15 -2.11
C ARG A 245 15.76 1.63 -1.37
N ILE A 246 14.60 1.13 -1.77
CA ILE A 246 13.38 1.21 -0.98
C ILE A 246 13.48 0.17 0.13
N LEU A 247 13.12 0.57 1.35
CA LEU A 247 13.19 -0.28 2.52
C LEU A 247 12.04 -1.30 2.47
N ARG A 248 12.28 -2.45 1.83
CA ARG A 248 11.45 -3.64 2.09
C ARG A 248 11.76 -4.11 3.50
N CYS A 249 10.86 -3.82 4.44
CA CYS A 249 10.96 -4.40 5.77
C CYS A 249 10.91 -5.93 5.61
N GLU A 250 11.86 -6.65 6.21
CA GLU A 250 11.71 -8.09 6.40
C GLU A 250 10.94 -8.28 7.71
N PRO A 251 9.63 -8.51 7.67
CA PRO A 251 8.86 -8.59 8.89
C PRO A 251 9.17 -9.91 9.61
N ILE A 252 9.07 -9.90 10.93
CA ILE A 252 9.12 -11.13 11.72
C ILE A 252 7.71 -11.70 11.87
N ILE A 253 7.58 -13.02 11.83
CA ILE A 253 6.32 -13.70 12.12
C ILE A 253 6.27 -13.95 13.63
N LEU A 254 5.24 -13.44 14.29
CA LEU A 254 5.03 -13.69 15.72
C LEU A 254 4.76 -15.19 15.96
N PRO A 255 5.23 -15.77 17.07
CA PRO A 255 4.88 -17.14 17.43
C PRO A 255 3.38 -17.23 17.76
N GLU A 256 2.79 -18.42 17.63
CA GLU A 256 1.37 -18.64 18.01
C GLU A 256 1.08 -18.25 19.46
N SER A 257 2.06 -18.39 20.36
CA SER A 257 1.95 -17.97 21.77
C SER A 257 1.77 -16.47 21.97
N SER A 258 1.97 -15.66 20.93
CA SER A 258 1.69 -14.22 20.96
C SER A 258 0.21 -13.90 20.75
N LEU A 259 -0.60 -14.83 20.23
CA LEU A 259 -2.04 -14.62 20.09
C LEU A 259 -2.69 -14.53 21.48
N ILE A 260 -3.56 -13.54 21.67
CA ILE A 260 -4.31 -13.33 22.91
C ILE A 260 -5.80 -13.51 22.60
N ASP A 261 -6.45 -14.38 23.37
CA ASP A 261 -7.89 -14.63 23.34
C ASP A 261 -8.72 -13.44 23.87
#